data_AF-A0A7S1B581-F1
#
_entry.id   AF-A0A7S1B581-F1
#
_cell.length_a   1.000
_cell.length_b   1.000
_cell.length_c   1.000
_cell.angle_alpha   90.00
_cell.angle_beta   90.00
_cell.angle_gamma   90.00
#
_symmetry.space_group_name_H-M   'P 1'
#
loop_
_entity.id
_entity.type
_entity.pdbx_description
1 polymer ?
#
loop_
_entity_poly.entity_id
_entity_poly.type
_entity_poly.pdbx_seq_one_letter_code
_entity_poly.pdbx_strand_id
1 'polypeptide(L)'
;MQRNHAMFMATLSARANRFDEMIAYLKKVIQHPVELNREEMQIVAFGCKNAIDGRRDSIAGITKYESLLKIEWKNKEVDHFCTNEVDKTKTVALQKYKEEIANELTVICHQVIELVDECRQNSRSRENITNYYQVGYTALMVECYLFPCFGTNLSNLNFCFFTDKRRLF
;
A
#
# COMPACT_ATOMS: atom_id res chain seq x y z
N MET A 1 -3.97 24.75 -11.23
CA MET A 1 -5.27 24.16 -10.84
C MET A 1 -5.68 24.84 -9.54
N GLN A 2 -6.95 25.25 -9.36
CA GLN A 2 -7.36 25.84 -8.07
C GLN A 2 -7.50 24.75 -7.00
N ARG A 3 -7.09 25.03 -5.75
CA ARG A 3 -7.13 24.09 -4.60
C ARG A 3 -8.49 23.38 -4.45
N ASN A 4 -9.58 24.13 -4.51
CA ASN A 4 -10.94 23.59 -4.38
C ASN A 4 -11.30 22.63 -5.51
N HIS A 5 -10.83 22.91 -6.73
CA HIS A 5 -11.02 22.00 -7.86
C HIS A 5 -10.19 20.73 -7.71
N ALA A 6 -8.96 20.81 -7.18
CA ALA A 6 -8.14 19.64 -6.87
C ALA A 6 -8.76 18.76 -5.78
N MET A 7 -9.33 19.35 -4.73
CA MET A 7 -10.08 18.62 -3.70
C MET A 7 -11.35 17.94 -4.24
N PHE A 8 -12.08 18.62 -5.12
CA PHE A 8 -13.24 18.03 -5.79
C PHE A 8 -12.84 16.83 -6.64
N MET A 9 -11.77 16.95 -7.43
CA MET A 9 -11.26 15.85 -8.25
C MET A 9 -10.76 14.69 -7.41
N ALA A 10 -10.05 14.94 -6.29
CA ALA A 10 -9.63 13.89 -5.37
C ALA A 10 -10.83 13.11 -4.80
N THR A 11 -11.91 13.81 -4.42
CA THR A 11 -13.14 13.19 -3.92
C THR A 11 -13.85 12.37 -5.00
N LEU A 12 -13.85 12.83 -6.25
CA LEU A 12 -14.41 12.10 -7.39
C LEU A 12 -13.61 10.82 -7.67
N SER A 13 -12.28 10.92 -7.72
CA SER A 13 -11.37 9.78 -7.89
C SER A 13 -11.53 8.74 -6.77
N ALA A 14 -11.75 9.18 -5.53
CA ALA A 14 -12.05 8.30 -4.40
C ALA A 14 -13.29 7.45 -4.64
N ARG A 15 -14.39 8.05 -5.13
CA ARG A 15 -15.63 7.32 -5.45
C ARG A 15 -15.49 6.37 -6.63
N ALA A 16 -14.57 6.66 -7.55
CA ALA A 16 -14.26 5.80 -8.68
C ALA A 16 -13.25 4.69 -8.34
N ASN A 17 -12.79 4.58 -7.09
CA ASN A 17 -11.72 3.68 -6.66
C ASN A 17 -10.40 3.86 -7.43
N ARG A 18 -10.11 5.08 -7.89
CA ARG A 18 -8.88 5.43 -8.62
C ARG A 18 -7.91 6.16 -7.70
N PHE A 19 -7.31 5.43 -6.77
CA PHE A 19 -6.50 5.99 -5.69
C PHE A 19 -5.16 6.58 -6.17
N ASP A 20 -4.58 6.04 -7.25
CA ASP A 20 -3.34 6.57 -7.86
C ASP A 20 -3.56 8.02 -8.36
N GLU A 21 -4.71 8.28 -9.01
CA GLU A 21 -5.09 9.63 -9.43
C GLU A 21 -5.46 10.53 -8.25
N MET A 22 -6.14 9.96 -7.24
CA MET A 22 -6.49 10.68 -6.02
C MET A 22 -5.24 11.24 -5.33
N ILE A 23 -4.16 10.44 -5.19
CA ILE A 23 -2.88 10.91 -4.64
C ILE A 23 -2.31 12.05 -5.49
N ALA A 24 -2.35 11.95 -6.82
CA ALA A 24 -1.87 13.01 -7.70
C ALA A 24 -2.64 14.33 -7.53
N TYR A 25 -3.95 14.27 -7.30
CA TYR A 25 -4.74 15.47 -6.99
C TYR A 25 -4.44 16.01 -5.59
N LEU A 26 -4.24 15.14 -4.60
CA LEU A 26 -3.89 15.55 -3.23
C LEU A 26 -2.51 16.22 -3.17
N LYS A 27 -1.53 15.76 -3.93
CA LYS A 27 -0.22 16.45 -4.06
C LYS A 27 -0.40 17.91 -4.51
N LYS A 28 -1.31 18.16 -5.46
CA LYS A 28 -1.63 19.54 -5.91
C LYS A 28 -2.30 20.39 -4.83
N VAL A 29 -3.06 19.78 -3.92
CA VAL A 29 -3.67 20.48 -2.78
C VAL A 29 -2.59 20.92 -1.78
N ILE A 30 -1.62 20.05 -1.52
CA ILE A 30 -0.55 20.26 -0.53
C ILE A 30 0.51 21.27 -1.01
N GLN A 31 0.68 21.41 -2.33
CA GLN A 31 1.51 22.48 -2.92
C GLN A 31 1.05 23.90 -2.54
N HIS A 32 -0.19 24.07 -2.09
CA HIS A 32 -0.64 25.34 -1.53
C HIS A 32 -0.25 25.40 -0.04
N PRO A 33 0.45 26.46 0.43
CA PRO A 33 0.98 26.57 1.80
C PRO A 33 -0.13 26.95 2.81
N VAL A 34 -1.22 26.19 2.81
CA VAL A 34 -2.40 26.37 3.65
C VAL A 34 -2.58 25.09 4.46
N GLU A 35 -2.80 25.25 5.77
CA GLU A 35 -3.05 24.12 6.67
C GLU A 35 -4.33 23.37 6.24
N LEU A 36 -4.27 22.04 6.23
CA LEU A 36 -5.41 21.19 5.89
C LEU A 36 -6.42 21.20 7.03
N ASN A 37 -7.69 21.32 6.69
CA ASN A 37 -8.76 21.15 7.67
C ASN A 37 -8.98 19.65 8.00
N ARG A 38 -9.79 19.36 9.03
CA ARG A 38 -10.04 17.97 9.47
C ARG A 38 -10.62 17.08 8.35
N GLU A 39 -11.52 17.61 7.54
CA GLU A 39 -12.15 16.86 6.44
C GLU A 39 -11.14 16.53 5.33
N GLU A 40 -10.32 17.50 4.95
CA GLU A 40 -9.28 17.37 3.94
C GLU A 40 -8.21 16.36 4.40
N MET A 41 -7.83 16.39 5.67
CA MET A 41 -6.95 15.40 6.26
C MET A 41 -7.53 13.98 6.22
N GLN A 42 -8.82 13.82 6.50
CA GLN A 42 -9.48 12.53 6.40
C GLN A 42 -9.48 12.00 4.96
N ILE A 43 -9.69 12.87 3.97
CA ILE A 43 -9.61 12.52 2.55
C ILE A 43 -8.19 12.10 2.19
N VAL A 44 -7.17 12.82 2.66
CA VAL A 44 -5.75 12.46 2.47
C VAL A 44 -5.44 11.09 3.06
N ALA A 45 -5.82 10.86 4.31
CA ALA A 45 -5.62 9.59 5.00
C ALA A 45 -6.32 8.43 4.27
N PHE A 46 -7.55 8.66 3.83
CA PHE A 46 -8.33 7.68 3.06
C PHE A 46 -7.65 7.34 1.74
N GLY A 47 -7.20 8.35 0.97
CA GLY A 47 -6.54 8.13 -0.31
C GLY A 47 -5.23 7.34 -0.18
N CYS A 48 -4.38 7.73 0.78
CA CYS A 48 -3.10 7.06 1.01
C CYS A 48 -3.29 5.60 1.43
N LYS A 49 -4.21 5.35 2.37
CA LYS A 49 -4.51 3.99 2.83
C LYS A 49 -4.99 3.09 1.70
N ASN A 50 -5.96 3.55 0.90
CA ASN A 50 -6.55 2.72 -0.14
C ASN A 50 -5.60 2.50 -1.34
N ALA A 51 -4.70 3.42 -1.63
CA ALA A 51 -3.66 3.20 -2.64
C ALA A 51 -2.73 2.04 -2.25
N ILE A 52 -2.32 2.01 -0.98
CA ILE A 52 -1.52 0.93 -0.41
C ILE A 52 -2.30 -0.39 -0.38
N ASP A 53 -3.52 -0.36 0.17
CA ASP A 53 -4.34 -1.56 0.33
C ASP A 53 -4.69 -2.19 -1.03
N GLY A 54 -4.91 -1.39 -2.08
CA GLY A 54 -5.16 -1.91 -3.44
C GLY A 54 -4.02 -2.76 -4.00
N ARG A 55 -2.76 -2.37 -3.77
CA ARG A 55 -1.59 -3.19 -4.19
C ARG A 55 -1.37 -4.39 -3.28
N ARG A 56 -1.66 -4.27 -1.98
CA ARG A 56 -1.62 -5.41 -1.05
C ARG A 56 -2.65 -6.47 -1.41
N ASP A 57 -3.86 -6.06 -1.75
CA ASP A 57 -4.93 -6.97 -2.21
C ASP A 57 -4.55 -7.67 -3.52
N SER A 58 -3.83 -6.98 -4.41
CA SER A 58 -3.28 -7.55 -5.63
C SER A 58 -2.26 -8.66 -5.33
N ILE A 59 -1.30 -8.41 -4.44
CA ILE A 59 -0.31 -9.43 -4.00
C ILE A 59 -0.98 -10.61 -3.29
N ALA A 60 -1.97 -10.33 -2.42
CA ALA A 60 -2.72 -11.36 -1.71
C ALA A 60 -3.51 -12.24 -2.69
N GLY A 61 -4.14 -11.65 -3.70
CA GLY A 61 -4.84 -12.35 -4.77
C GLY A 61 -3.92 -13.30 -5.53
N ILE A 62 -2.73 -12.84 -5.90
CA ILE A 62 -1.73 -13.67 -6.60
C ILE A 62 -1.22 -14.79 -5.69
N THR A 63 -0.93 -14.50 -4.43
CA THR A 63 -0.44 -15.50 -3.47
C THR A 63 -1.50 -16.60 -3.22
N LYS A 64 -2.78 -16.23 -3.19
CA LYS A 64 -3.90 -17.18 -3.12
C LYS A 64 -3.97 -18.04 -4.39
N TYR A 65 -3.87 -17.41 -5.57
CA TYR A 65 -3.86 -18.12 -6.85
C TYR A 65 -2.68 -19.09 -6.97
N GLU A 66 -1.48 -18.65 -6.58
CA GLU A 66 -0.27 -19.49 -6.50
C GLU A 66 -0.47 -20.71 -5.60
N SER A 67 -1.14 -20.52 -4.44
CA SER A 67 -1.44 -21.62 -3.52
C SER A 67 -2.42 -22.62 -4.10
N LEU A 68 -3.45 -22.15 -4.84
CA LEU A 68 -4.42 -23.01 -5.53
C LEU A 68 -3.74 -23.81 -6.65
N LEU A 69 -2.90 -23.17 -7.46
CA LEU A 69 -2.14 -23.85 -8.50
C LEU A 69 -1.22 -24.95 -7.93
N LYS A 70 -0.54 -24.68 -6.82
CA LYS A 70 0.28 -25.68 -6.13
C LYS A 70 -0.52 -26.91 -5.67
N ILE A 71 -1.79 -26.72 -5.28
CA ILE A 71 -2.68 -27.84 -4.91
C ILE A 71 -3.10 -28.62 -6.16
N GLU A 72 -3.48 -27.93 -7.24
CA GLU A 72 -3.87 -28.58 -8.50
C GLU A 72 -2.72 -29.39 -9.12
N TRP A 73 -1.49 -28.87 -9.07
CA TRP A 73 -0.30 -29.56 -9.58
C TRP A 73 0.01 -30.83 -8.78
N LYS A 74 -0.03 -30.77 -7.45
CA LYS A 74 0.13 -31.95 -6.58
C LYS A 74 -0.90 -33.03 -6.86
N ASN A 75 -2.14 -32.65 -7.20
CA ASN A 75 -3.19 -33.59 -7.56
C ASN A 75 -3.00 -34.20 -8.96
N LYS A 76 -2.32 -33.50 -9.89
CA LYS A 76 -2.04 -33.94 -11.26
C LYS A 76 -0.74 -34.74 -11.40
N GLU A 77 0.21 -34.63 -10.47
CA GLU A 77 1.43 -35.47 -10.44
C GLU A 77 1.14 -36.97 -10.29
N VAL A 78 -0.11 -37.34 -9.91
CA VAL A 78 -0.56 -38.74 -9.89
C VAL A 78 -0.75 -39.31 -11.31
N ASP A 79 -0.90 -38.47 -12.34
CA ASP A 79 -1.12 -38.86 -13.74
C ASP A 79 0.11 -38.46 -14.59
N HIS A 80 1.06 -39.38 -14.66
CA HIS A 80 2.42 -39.20 -15.16
C HIS A 80 2.49 -38.79 -16.65
N PHE A 81 3.30 -37.78 -17.00
CA PHE A 81 4.33 -37.80 -18.09
C PHE A 81 4.63 -36.44 -18.79
N CYS A 82 3.86 -35.35 -18.60
CA CYS A 82 4.07 -34.10 -19.39
C CYS A 82 4.15 -32.77 -18.62
N THR A 83 4.14 -32.76 -17.28
CA THR A 83 3.77 -31.57 -16.48
C THR A 83 4.95 -30.68 -16.01
N ASN A 84 6.18 -31.21 -15.97
CA ASN A 84 7.27 -30.57 -15.21
C ASN A 84 7.85 -29.26 -15.79
N GLU A 85 7.82 -29.05 -17.10
CA GLU A 85 8.35 -27.81 -17.71
C GLU A 85 7.30 -26.68 -17.77
N VAL A 86 6.03 -27.03 -18.01
CA VAL A 86 4.91 -26.07 -18.05
C VAL A 86 4.64 -25.48 -16.67
N ASP A 87 4.84 -26.25 -15.60
CA ASP A 87 4.63 -25.77 -14.23
C ASP A 87 5.78 -24.88 -13.73
N LYS A 88 7.02 -25.13 -14.19
CA LYS A 88 8.17 -24.24 -13.92
C LYS A 88 8.02 -22.88 -14.59
N THR A 89 7.61 -22.84 -15.85
CA THR A 89 7.42 -21.57 -16.59
C THR A 89 6.31 -20.70 -15.97
N LYS A 90 5.18 -21.30 -15.56
CA LYS A 90 4.10 -20.60 -14.83
C LYS A 90 4.56 -20.08 -13.47
N THR A 91 5.32 -20.87 -12.72
CA THR A 91 5.85 -20.44 -11.42
C THR A 91 6.80 -19.25 -11.55
N VAL A 92 7.68 -19.26 -12.56
CA VAL A 92 8.58 -18.13 -12.85
C VAL A 92 7.79 -16.88 -13.25
N ALA A 93 6.75 -17.03 -14.08
CA ALA A 93 5.89 -15.90 -14.47
C ALA A 93 5.16 -15.27 -13.27
N LEU A 94 4.63 -16.09 -12.35
CA LEU A 94 3.99 -15.61 -11.12
C LEU A 94 4.96 -14.85 -10.23
N GLN A 95 6.18 -15.38 -10.06
CA GLN A 95 7.20 -14.74 -9.24
C GLN A 95 7.59 -13.36 -9.79
N LYS A 96 7.82 -13.26 -11.11
CA LYS A 96 8.09 -11.98 -11.78
C LYS A 96 6.96 -10.98 -11.58
N TYR A 97 5.71 -11.42 -11.74
CA TYR A 97 4.56 -10.54 -11.57
C TYR A 97 4.38 -10.06 -10.11
N LYS A 98 4.71 -10.90 -9.12
CA LYS A 98 4.75 -10.48 -7.71
C LYS A 98 5.84 -9.44 -7.46
N GLU A 99 7.02 -9.60 -8.07
CA GLU A 99 8.11 -8.64 -7.97
C GLU A 99 7.75 -7.29 -8.60
N GLU A 100 7.08 -7.28 -9.75
CA GLU A 100 6.57 -6.07 -10.39
C GLU A 100 5.62 -5.30 -9.47
N ILE A 101 4.63 -5.98 -8.87
CA ILE A 101 3.68 -5.33 -7.96
C ILE A 101 4.36 -4.90 -6.65
N ALA A 102 5.35 -5.64 -6.16
CA ALA A 102 6.13 -5.24 -5.00
C ALA A 102 6.89 -3.93 -5.27
N ASN A 103 7.51 -3.80 -6.46
CA ASN A 103 8.17 -2.56 -6.87
C ASN A 103 7.20 -1.38 -6.95
N GLU A 104 6.01 -1.58 -7.54
CA GLU A 104 4.96 -0.56 -7.57
C GLU A 104 4.54 -0.13 -6.16
N LEU A 105 4.39 -1.10 -5.26
CA LEU A 105 4.01 -0.83 -3.87
C LEU A 105 5.08 -0.03 -3.14
N THR A 106 6.36 -0.35 -3.33
CA THR A 106 7.48 0.45 -2.80
C THR A 106 7.43 1.90 -3.33
N VAL A 107 7.17 2.10 -4.62
CA VAL A 107 7.02 3.45 -5.19
C VAL A 107 5.85 4.20 -4.56
N ILE A 108 4.71 3.56 -4.38
CA ILE A 108 3.54 4.17 -3.74
C ILE A 108 3.83 4.52 -2.28
N CYS A 109 4.50 3.64 -1.53
CA CYS A 109 4.89 3.91 -0.14
C CYS A 109 5.78 5.15 -0.04
N HIS A 110 6.80 5.27 -0.89
CA HIS A 110 7.64 6.47 -0.93
C HIS A 110 6.83 7.74 -1.24
N GLN A 111 5.92 7.69 -2.22
CA GLN A 111 5.07 8.83 -2.56
C GLN A 111 4.15 9.25 -1.41
N VAL A 112 3.64 8.29 -0.62
CA VAL A 112 2.83 8.56 0.57
C VAL A 112 3.67 9.19 1.68
N ILE A 113 4.89 8.69 1.93
CA ILE A 113 5.80 9.25 2.93
C ILE A 113 6.13 10.71 2.59
N GLU A 114 6.52 10.99 1.34
CA GLU A 114 6.78 12.35 0.86
C GLU A 114 5.57 13.27 1.07
N LEU A 115 4.37 12.79 0.70
CA LEU A 115 3.13 13.55 0.83
C LEU A 115 2.82 13.90 2.29
N VAL A 116 3.03 12.93 3.19
CA VAL A 116 2.83 13.10 4.63
C VAL A 116 3.85 14.08 5.23
N ASP A 117 5.10 14.03 4.80
CA ASP A 117 6.15 14.97 5.23
C ASP A 117 5.87 16.41 4.77
N GLU A 118 5.40 16.60 3.53
CA GLU A 118 4.96 17.92 3.05
C GLU A 118 3.76 18.44 3.85
N CYS A 119 2.77 17.60 4.15
CA CYS A 119 1.63 17.97 5.00
C CYS A 119 2.07 18.43 6.39
N ARG A 120 3.08 17.77 6.95
CA ARG A 120 3.65 18.09 8.26
C ARG A 120 4.32 19.46 8.24
N GLN A 121 5.08 19.80 7.20
CA GLN A 121 5.75 21.10 7.09
C GLN A 121 4.75 22.27 7.04
N ASN A 122 3.58 22.05 6.45
CA ASN A 122 2.52 23.06 6.35
C ASN A 122 1.61 23.15 7.59
N SER A 123 1.67 22.18 8.50
CA SER A 123 0.76 22.08 9.66
C SER A 123 1.39 22.68 10.93
N ARG A 124 0.62 23.47 11.68
CA ARG A 124 1.04 24.05 12.98
C ARG A 124 0.39 23.34 14.17
N SER A 125 -0.67 22.57 13.94
CA SER A 125 -1.41 21.83 14.98
C SER A 125 -0.76 20.50 15.36
N ARG A 126 -0.62 20.23 16.67
CA ARG A 126 -0.08 18.96 17.21
C ARG A 126 -0.99 17.75 16.94
N GLU A 127 -2.30 17.97 16.88
CA GLU A 127 -3.28 16.90 16.66
C GLU A 127 -3.19 16.38 15.21
N ASN A 128 -2.91 17.28 14.27
CA ASN A 128 -2.72 16.94 12.87
C ASN A 128 -1.45 16.11 12.66
N ILE A 129 -0.38 16.47 13.37
CA ILE A 129 0.92 15.76 13.37
C ILE A 129 0.76 14.28 13.77
N THR A 130 -0.02 13.97 14.81
CA THR A 130 -0.27 12.58 15.24
C THR A 130 -1.00 11.76 14.17
N ASN A 131 -2.00 12.35 13.51
CA ASN A 131 -2.74 11.69 12.42
C ASN A 131 -1.84 11.38 11.22
N TYR A 132 -0.91 12.30 10.88
CA TYR A 132 0.08 12.08 9.83
C TYR A 132 1.04 10.93 10.16
N TYR A 133 1.51 10.82 11.39
CA TYR A 133 2.33 9.68 11.82
C TYR A 133 1.60 8.35 11.70
N GLN A 134 0.30 8.32 11.97
CA GLN A 134 -0.48 7.08 11.86
C GLN A 134 -0.63 6.61 10.40
N VAL A 135 -0.85 7.54 9.47
CA VAL A 135 -0.90 7.24 8.02
C VAL A 135 0.48 6.85 7.48
N GLY A 136 1.54 7.57 7.86
CA GLY A 136 2.92 7.22 7.50
C GLY A 136 3.34 5.85 8.04
N TYR A 137 2.95 5.51 9.27
CA TYR A 137 3.21 4.21 9.87
C TYR A 137 2.48 3.07 9.15
N THR A 138 1.26 3.29 8.66
CA THR A 138 0.58 2.29 7.82
C THR A 138 1.29 2.03 6.49
N ALA A 139 1.99 3.02 5.93
CA ALA A 139 2.83 2.87 4.74
C ALA A 139 4.14 2.12 5.05
N LEU A 140 4.78 2.43 6.17
CA LEU A 140 6.02 1.76 6.62
C LEU A 140 5.81 0.29 6.98
N MET A 141 4.68 -0.07 7.57
CA MET A 141 4.35 -1.47 7.89
C MET A 141 4.27 -2.36 6.64
N VAL A 142 4.08 -1.79 5.45
CA VAL A 142 4.03 -2.53 4.18
C VAL A 142 5.38 -3.13 3.82
N GLU A 143 6.48 -2.42 4.11
CA GLU A 143 7.84 -2.94 3.87
C GLU A 143 8.11 -4.19 4.72
N CYS A 144 7.57 -4.23 5.95
CA CYS A 144 7.71 -5.37 6.86
C CYS A 144 6.86 -6.59 6.49
N TYR A 145 5.78 -6.44 5.72
CA TYR A 145 4.92 -7.56 5.32
C TYR A 145 5.29 -8.16 3.95
N LEU A 146 5.97 -7.40 3.08
CA LEU A 146 6.47 -7.87 1.80
C LEU A 146 7.81 -8.63 1.93
N PHE A 147 8.62 -8.28 2.93
CA PHE A 147 9.82 -9.02 3.31
C PHE A 147 9.60 -9.66 4.69
N PRO A 148 9.38 -10.98 4.83
CA PRO A 148 9.66 -11.63 6.10
C PRO A 148 11.13 -11.35 6.36
N CYS A 149 11.43 -10.50 7.35
CA CYS A 149 12.74 -9.95 7.69
C CYS A 149 13.88 -10.86 7.22
N PHE A 150 14.50 -10.54 6.07
CA PHE A 150 15.78 -11.16 5.72
C PHE A 150 16.76 -10.71 6.79
N GLY A 151 17.27 -11.68 7.55
CA GLY A 151 17.94 -11.46 8.82
C GLY A 151 18.97 -10.35 8.79
N THR A 152 18.66 -9.24 9.45
CA THR A 152 19.66 -8.34 9.99
C THR A 152 19.29 -8.04 11.43
N ASN A 153 20.20 -8.41 12.33
CA ASN A 153 20.20 -8.10 13.74
C ASN A 153 19.80 -6.65 14.01
N LEU A 154 18.53 -6.41 14.35
CA LEU A 154 18.07 -5.19 14.99
C LEU A 154 17.52 -5.58 16.35
N SER A 155 18.44 -5.91 17.24
CA SER A 155 18.22 -6.34 18.62
C SER A 155 17.71 -5.23 19.55
N ASN A 156 17.09 -4.15 19.06
CA ASN A 156 16.80 -3.00 19.92
C ASN A 156 15.53 -2.19 19.62
N LEU A 157 14.50 -2.75 18.98
CA LEU A 157 13.18 -2.10 18.95
C LEU A 157 12.05 -3.12 19.21
N ASN A 158 11.52 -3.07 20.43
CA ASN A 158 10.30 -3.75 20.88
C ASN A 158 9.07 -3.24 20.10
N PHE A 159 8.92 -3.61 18.83
CA PHE A 159 7.75 -3.26 18.01
C PHE A 159 7.07 -4.52 17.49
N CYS A 160 6.64 -5.37 18.43
CA CYS A 160 5.72 -6.47 18.17
C CYS A 160 4.47 -6.29 19.05
N PHE A 161 3.75 -5.18 18.85
CA PHE A 161 2.41 -4.99 19.39
C PHE A 161 1.52 -4.49 18.26
N PHE A 162 0.31 -5.05 18.16
CA PHE A 162 -0.74 -4.73 17.18
C PHE A 162 -0.76 -5.51 15.86
N THR A 163 -0.82 -6.84 15.98
CA THR A 163 -1.45 -7.73 14.99
C THR A 163 -2.97 -7.88 15.20
N ASP A 164 -3.63 -7.08 16.04
CA ASP A 164 -5.05 -7.25 16.34
C ASP A 164 -5.95 -6.26 15.56
N LYS A 165 -6.65 -6.80 14.55
CA LYS A 165 -7.56 -6.12 13.61
C LYS A 165 -8.85 -5.57 14.25
N ARG A 166 -8.93 -5.30 15.56
CA ARG A 166 -10.19 -4.99 16.26
C ARG A 166 -10.24 -3.73 17.12
N ARG A 167 -9.25 -2.82 17.03
CA ARG A 167 -9.22 -1.60 17.86
C ARG A 167 -8.98 -0.31 17.10
N LEU A 168 -9.84 0.04 16.15
CA LEU A 168 -10.00 1.43 15.69
C LEU A 168 -11.46 1.63 15.23
N PHE A 169 -12.38 1.59 16.19
CA PHE A 169 -13.64 2.34 16.18
C PHE A 169 -13.53 3.39 17.27
#